data_AF-A0A2M3Z981-F1
#
_entry.id   AF-A0A2M3Z981-F1
#
_cell.length_a   1.000
_cell.length_b   1.000
_cell.length_c   1.000
_cell.angle_alpha   90.00
_cell.angle_beta   90.00
_cell.angle_gamma   90.00
#
_symmetry.space_group_name_H-M   'P 1'
#
loop_
_entity.id
_entity.type
_entity.pdbx_description
1 polymer ?
#
loop_
_entity_poly.entity_id
_entity_poly.type
_entity_poly.pdbx_seq_one_letter_code
_entity_poly.pdbx_strand_id
1 'polypeptide(L)'
;STELDPRIQIELENLNTATDDINKLEIELEEANSTFRILMNESTRRLKLSSKKLGSCIEKARPYYEALEKAKVAQLECQAATLKYQRANEIHAAAKETVALAEQRFMSNSHEWQFDNAWQEMLNHATIKVMDAEKQKAESGAEHQKKAKVFEEAEKKVQQLEERYHRSIQKSRPYFDEKQLCQEQLEAQKGRIQQLEQQIQSAKTAYSTALRNLEKISEEIHQQRGDLSQAAPSGPREPGVGAELTNIVPAASSAATNNGGGHHYHPHHNHHQHHHHHHH
;
A
#
# COMPACT_ATOMS: atom_id res chain seq x y z
N SER A 1 46.64 5.98 23.33
CA SER A 1 45.76 5.80 22.17
C SER A 1 44.34 5.73 22.67
N THR A 2 43.51 6.73 22.38
CA THR A 2 42.08 6.67 22.68
C THR A 2 41.44 5.69 21.71
N GLU A 3 41.13 4.48 22.19
CA GLU A 3 40.45 3.45 21.41
C GLU A 3 39.07 3.99 20.97
N LEU A 4 38.79 3.92 19.66
CA LEU A 4 37.49 4.32 19.11
C LEU A 4 36.42 3.40 19.69
N ASP A 5 35.30 3.98 20.15
CA ASP A 5 34.16 3.19 20.64
C ASP A 5 33.73 2.21 19.53
N PRO A 6 33.75 0.89 19.78
CA PRO A 6 33.44 -0.12 18.76
C PRO A 6 32.03 0.05 18.16
N ARG A 7 31.11 0.72 18.87
CA ARG A 7 29.77 1.05 18.35
C ARG A 7 29.83 2.03 17.18
N ILE A 8 30.80 2.95 17.16
CA ILE A 8 30.99 3.89 16.05
C ILE A 8 31.36 3.13 14.77
N GLN A 9 32.25 2.13 14.88
CA GLN A 9 32.66 1.32 13.73
C GLN A 9 31.49 0.59 13.10
N ILE A 10 30.62 0.00 13.93
CA ILE A 10 29.41 -0.71 13.48
C ILE A 10 28.47 0.24 12.72
N GLU A 11 28.20 1.42 13.28
CA GLU A 11 27.26 2.35 12.64
C GLU A 11 27.83 2.99 11.37
N LEU A 12 29.14 3.16 11.27
CA LEU A 12 29.79 3.57 10.01
C LEU A 12 29.71 2.48 8.94
N GLU A 13 29.84 1.20 9.31
CA GLU A 13 29.65 0.08 8.40
C GLU A 13 28.19 -0.01 7.92
N ASN A 14 27.23 0.18 8.82
CA ASN A 14 25.80 0.26 8.49
C ASN A 14 25.52 1.40 7.51
N LEU A 15 26.14 2.57 7.72
CA LEU A 15 25.97 3.74 6.85
C LEU A 15 26.55 3.49 5.46
N ASN A 16 27.75 2.92 5.36
CA ASN A 16 28.37 2.55 4.09
C ASN A 16 27.49 1.54 3.33
N THR A 17 27.04 0.48 4.02
CA THR A 17 26.15 -0.54 3.44
C THR A 17 24.85 0.09 2.93
N ALA A 18 24.18 0.91 3.75
CA ALA A 18 22.95 1.57 3.34
C ALA A 18 23.16 2.54 2.16
N THR A 19 24.33 3.19 2.08
CA THR A 19 24.68 4.07 0.95
C THR A 19 24.86 3.28 -0.33
N ASP A 20 25.58 2.17 -0.29
CA ASP A 20 25.79 1.28 -1.44
C ASP A 20 24.47 0.68 -1.91
N ASP A 21 23.61 0.25 -0.97
CA ASP A 21 22.28 -0.26 -1.27
C ASP A 21 21.40 0.80 -1.94
N ILE A 22 21.38 2.04 -1.43
CA ILE A 22 20.62 3.14 -2.04
C ILE A 22 21.09 3.37 -3.48
N ASN A 23 22.40 3.49 -3.70
CA ASN A 23 22.96 3.75 -5.03
C ASN A 23 22.60 2.64 -6.02
N LYS A 24 22.76 1.38 -5.60
CA LYS A 24 22.43 0.21 -6.43
C LYS A 24 20.94 0.17 -6.76
N LEU A 25 20.07 0.33 -5.77
CA LEU A 25 18.62 0.27 -5.95
C LEU A 25 18.11 1.44 -6.80
N GLU A 26 18.70 2.63 -6.69
CA GLU A 26 18.35 3.78 -7.54
C GLU A 26 18.69 3.53 -9.02
N ILE A 27 19.83 2.91 -9.32
CA ILE A 27 20.18 2.48 -10.68
C ILE A 27 19.17 1.43 -11.19
N GLU A 28 18.89 0.40 -10.40
CA GLU A 28 17.91 -0.63 -10.80
C GLU A 28 16.51 -0.06 -11.01
N LEU A 29 16.10 0.95 -10.23
CA LEU A 29 14.84 1.65 -10.38
C LEU A 29 14.79 2.44 -11.69
N GLU A 30 15.88 3.13 -12.06
CA GLU A 30 15.97 3.84 -13.33
C GLU A 30 15.89 2.88 -14.53
N GLU A 31 16.60 1.75 -14.47
CA GLU A 31 16.54 0.69 -15.47
C GLU A 31 15.14 0.08 -15.62
N ALA A 32 14.46 -0.19 -14.49
CA ALA A 32 13.10 -0.70 -14.49
C ALA A 32 12.12 0.32 -15.09
N ASN A 33 12.27 1.61 -14.77
CA ASN A 33 11.48 2.70 -15.36
C ASN A 33 11.72 2.84 -16.87
N SER A 34 12.97 2.73 -17.31
CA SER A 34 13.33 2.73 -18.74
C SER A 34 12.67 1.57 -19.47
N THR A 35 12.77 0.36 -18.90
CA THR A 35 12.15 -0.87 -19.42
C THR A 35 10.63 -0.72 -19.53
N PHE A 36 9.97 -0.17 -18.50
CA PHE A 36 8.53 0.09 -18.52
C PHE A 36 8.14 1.03 -19.67
N ARG A 37 8.89 2.13 -19.88
CA ARG A 37 8.64 3.06 -20.99
C ARG A 37 8.81 2.40 -22.36
N ILE A 38 9.84 1.56 -22.53
CA ILE A 38 10.07 0.81 -23.77
C ILE A 38 8.91 -0.15 -24.04
N LEU A 39 8.54 -0.97 -23.05
CA LEU A 39 7.42 -1.91 -23.16
C LEU A 39 6.10 -1.19 -23.46
N MET A 40 5.84 -0.05 -22.82
CA MET A 40 4.61 0.72 -23.06
C MET A 40 4.53 1.23 -24.50
N ASN A 41 5.64 1.75 -25.03
CA ASN A 41 5.72 2.23 -26.41
C ASN A 41 5.57 1.09 -27.42
N GLU A 42 6.25 -0.04 -27.16
CA GLU A 42 6.18 -1.22 -28.01
C GLU A 42 4.77 -1.82 -28.02
N SER A 43 4.16 -2.01 -26.84
CA SER A 43 2.79 -2.50 -26.68
C SER A 43 1.80 -1.62 -27.42
N THR A 44 1.92 -0.30 -27.26
CA THR A 44 1.08 0.68 -27.96
C THR A 44 1.22 0.55 -29.48
N ARG A 45 2.44 0.38 -29.99
CA ARG A 45 2.69 0.19 -31.42
C ARG A 45 2.09 -1.12 -31.93
N ARG A 46 2.34 -2.25 -31.25
CA ARG A 46 1.81 -3.58 -31.61
C ARG A 46 0.28 -3.57 -31.65
N LEU A 47 -0.36 -3.05 -30.61
CA LEU A 47 -1.82 -2.96 -30.53
C LEU A 47 -2.41 -2.04 -31.59
N LYS A 48 -1.76 -0.91 -31.91
CA LYS A 48 -2.20 -0.03 -33.01
C LYS A 48 -2.15 -0.73 -34.37
N LEU A 49 -1.12 -1.53 -34.64
CA LEU A 49 -1.02 -2.29 -35.89
C LEU A 49 -2.12 -3.36 -36.00
N SER A 50 -2.33 -4.13 -34.93
CA SER A 50 -3.41 -5.13 -34.86
C SER A 50 -4.80 -4.49 -34.96
N SER A 51 -5.01 -3.33 -34.35
CA SER A 51 -6.25 -2.57 -34.43
C SER A 51 -6.58 -2.16 -35.87
N LYS A 52 -5.59 -1.63 -36.62
CA LYS A 52 -5.74 -1.29 -38.04
C LYS A 52 -6.12 -2.51 -38.91
N LYS A 53 -5.54 -3.69 -38.62
CA LYS A 53 -5.79 -4.93 -39.37
C LYS A 53 -7.19 -5.49 -39.13
N LEU A 54 -7.69 -5.40 -37.90
CA LEU A 54 -8.92 -6.07 -37.47
C LEU A 54 -10.17 -5.17 -37.51
N GLY A 55 -9.99 -3.86 -37.41
CA GLY A 55 -11.05 -2.86 -37.55
C GLY A 55 -12.24 -3.10 -36.62
N SER A 56 -13.45 -3.09 -37.17
CA SER A 56 -14.72 -3.15 -36.40
C SER A 56 -14.95 -4.46 -35.62
N CYS A 57 -14.20 -5.53 -35.91
CA CYS A 57 -14.32 -6.78 -35.16
C CYS A 57 -13.91 -6.64 -33.69
N ILE A 58 -12.91 -5.79 -33.40
CA ILE A 58 -12.48 -5.52 -32.02
C ILE A 58 -13.59 -4.80 -31.24
N GLU A 59 -14.19 -3.77 -31.84
CA GLU A 59 -15.28 -3.00 -31.19
C GLU A 59 -16.50 -3.86 -30.90
N LYS A 60 -16.85 -4.78 -31.81
CA LYS A 60 -17.97 -5.72 -31.62
C LYS A 60 -17.68 -6.79 -30.57
N ALA A 61 -16.42 -7.22 -30.43
CA ALA A 61 -16.02 -8.22 -29.45
C ALA A 61 -15.75 -7.64 -28.05
N ARG A 62 -15.50 -6.33 -27.94
CA ARG A 62 -15.18 -5.66 -26.66
C ARG A 62 -16.18 -5.95 -25.54
N PRO A 63 -17.51 -5.87 -25.75
CA PRO A 63 -18.48 -6.17 -24.68
C PRO A 63 -18.36 -7.60 -24.14
N TYR A 64 -18.00 -8.57 -24.99
CA TYR A 64 -17.79 -9.95 -24.57
C TYR A 64 -16.60 -10.07 -23.62
N TYR A 65 -15.44 -9.50 -23.97
CA TYR A 65 -14.25 -9.55 -23.11
C TYR A 65 -14.44 -8.76 -21.80
N GLU A 66 -15.17 -7.65 -21.82
CA GLU A 66 -15.55 -6.93 -20.60
C GLU A 66 -16.50 -7.75 -19.70
N ALA A 67 -17.47 -8.46 -20.30
CA ALA A 67 -18.36 -9.36 -19.56
C ALA A 67 -17.58 -10.57 -19.00
N LEU A 68 -16.62 -11.10 -19.75
CA LEU A 68 -15.77 -12.22 -19.34
C LEU A 68 -14.94 -11.85 -18.10
N GLU A 69 -14.34 -10.65 -18.08
CA GLU A 69 -13.61 -10.17 -16.91
C GLU A 69 -14.54 -9.99 -15.70
N LYS A 70 -15.73 -9.42 -15.90
CA LYS A 70 -16.73 -9.30 -14.83
C LYS A 70 -17.19 -10.64 -14.28
N ALA A 71 -17.40 -11.63 -15.15
CA ALA A 71 -17.77 -12.99 -14.75
C ALA A 71 -16.64 -13.65 -13.94
N LYS A 72 -15.38 -13.48 -14.36
CA LYS A 72 -14.21 -13.97 -13.62
C LYS A 72 -14.09 -13.35 -12.23
N VAL A 73 -14.27 -12.03 -12.12
CA VAL A 73 -14.29 -11.35 -10.81
C VAL A 73 -15.44 -11.86 -9.94
N ALA A 74 -16.66 -11.94 -10.49
CA ALA A 74 -17.81 -12.46 -9.75
C ALA A 74 -17.62 -13.93 -9.32
N GLN A 75 -16.95 -14.75 -10.13
CA GLN A 75 -16.60 -16.12 -9.81
C GLN A 75 -15.67 -16.19 -8.59
N LEU A 76 -14.60 -15.40 -8.59
CA LEU A 76 -13.63 -15.35 -7.48
C LEU A 76 -14.30 -14.87 -6.19
N GLU A 77 -15.14 -13.84 -6.27
CA GLU A 77 -15.91 -13.35 -5.12
C GLU A 77 -16.90 -14.39 -4.60
N CYS A 78 -17.58 -15.11 -5.50
CA CYS A 78 -18.49 -16.18 -5.15
C CYS A 78 -17.74 -17.32 -4.45
N GLN A 79 -16.61 -17.78 -5.00
CA GLN A 79 -15.78 -18.82 -4.38
C GLN A 79 -15.28 -18.39 -2.99
N ALA A 80 -14.84 -17.15 -2.83
CA ALA A 80 -14.44 -16.62 -1.54
C ALA A 80 -15.61 -16.62 -0.54
N ALA A 81 -16.82 -16.25 -0.97
CA ALA A 81 -18.02 -16.32 -0.13
C ALA A 81 -18.43 -17.77 0.19
N THR A 82 -18.26 -18.71 -0.74
CA THR A 82 -18.49 -20.15 -0.51
C THR A 82 -17.56 -20.66 0.60
N LEU A 83 -16.27 -20.35 0.54
CA LEU A 83 -15.29 -20.76 1.55
C LEU A 83 -15.62 -20.16 2.93
N LYS A 84 -16.05 -18.90 2.99
CA LYS A 84 -16.52 -18.27 4.24
C LYS A 84 -17.73 -18.99 4.82
N TYR A 85 -18.72 -19.30 3.99
CA TYR A 85 -19.93 -20.02 4.41
C TYR A 85 -19.62 -21.45 4.89
N GLN A 86 -18.73 -22.16 4.19
CA GLN A 86 -18.26 -23.49 4.62
C GLN A 86 -17.59 -23.43 6.00
N ARG A 87 -16.68 -22.48 6.20
CA ARG A 87 -16.05 -22.27 7.51
C ARG A 87 -17.08 -21.94 8.60
N ALA A 88 -18.06 -21.08 8.31
CA ALA A 88 -19.12 -20.76 9.27
C ALA A 88 -19.99 -21.98 9.61
N ASN A 89 -20.27 -22.85 8.62
CA ASN A 89 -20.96 -24.13 8.85
C ASN A 89 -20.16 -25.05 9.77
N GLU A 90 -18.85 -25.19 9.56
CA GLU A 90 -17.96 -26.01 10.40
C GLU A 90 -17.91 -25.50 11.84
N ILE A 91 -17.77 -24.19 12.03
CA ILE A 91 -17.75 -23.56 13.37
C ILE A 91 -19.07 -23.81 14.09
N HIS A 92 -20.20 -23.62 13.40
CA HIS A 92 -21.52 -23.86 13.98
C HIS A 92 -21.74 -25.35 14.32
N ALA A 93 -21.28 -26.27 13.47
CA ALA A 93 -21.34 -27.70 13.77
C ALA A 93 -20.51 -28.07 15.02
N ALA A 94 -19.28 -27.56 15.13
CA ALA A 94 -18.42 -27.77 16.29
C ALA A 94 -19.01 -27.14 17.58
N ALA A 95 -19.63 -25.97 17.47
CA ALA A 95 -20.32 -25.33 18.60
C ALA A 95 -21.50 -26.19 19.10
N LYS A 96 -22.29 -26.76 18.18
CA LYS A 96 -23.39 -27.68 18.53
C LYS A 96 -22.88 -28.96 19.18
N GLU A 97 -21.80 -29.53 18.64
CA GLU A 97 -21.16 -30.71 19.24
C GLU A 97 -20.65 -30.42 20.65
N THR A 98 -20.09 -29.23 20.89
CA THR A 98 -19.65 -28.80 22.22
C THR A 98 -20.80 -28.79 23.23
N VAL A 99 -21.97 -28.26 22.85
CA VAL A 99 -23.17 -28.28 23.70
C VAL A 99 -23.64 -29.71 23.95
N ALA A 100 -23.75 -30.53 22.90
CA ALA A 100 -24.19 -31.92 23.01
C ALA A 100 -23.27 -32.76 23.92
N LEU A 101 -21.95 -32.58 23.83
CA LEU A 101 -20.99 -33.24 24.69
C LEU A 101 -21.09 -32.76 26.15
N ALA A 102 -21.31 -31.45 26.37
CA ALA A 102 -21.51 -30.90 27.70
C ALA A 102 -22.78 -31.46 28.35
N GLU A 103 -23.89 -31.55 27.61
CA GLU A 103 -25.16 -32.16 28.06
C GLU A 103 -24.97 -33.65 28.38
N GLN A 104 -24.32 -34.41 27.49
CA GLN A 104 -24.07 -35.85 27.72
C GLN A 104 -23.23 -36.10 28.98
N ARG A 105 -22.17 -35.30 29.18
CA ARG A 105 -21.31 -35.40 30.38
C ARG A 105 -22.09 -35.11 31.64
N PHE A 106 -22.93 -34.08 31.64
CA PHE A 106 -23.79 -33.75 32.78
C PHE A 106 -24.79 -34.86 33.10
N MET A 107 -25.46 -35.43 32.09
CA MET A 107 -26.39 -36.55 32.32
C MET A 107 -25.69 -37.80 32.87
N SER A 108 -24.48 -38.08 32.40
CA SER A 108 -23.69 -39.26 32.83
C SER A 108 -23.13 -39.13 34.25
N ASN A 109 -22.79 -37.91 34.69
CA ASN A 109 -22.24 -37.61 36.02
C ASN A 109 -23.28 -36.97 36.97
N SER A 110 -24.57 -37.13 36.66
CA SER A 110 -25.69 -36.51 37.38
C SER A 110 -25.79 -36.84 38.87
N HIS A 111 -25.12 -37.91 39.33
CA HIS A 111 -25.08 -38.32 40.74
C HIS A 111 -23.91 -37.69 41.52
N GLU A 112 -22.91 -37.13 40.83
CA GLU A 112 -21.71 -36.50 41.42
C GLU A 112 -21.69 -34.98 41.22
N TRP A 113 -22.27 -34.49 40.12
CA TRP A 113 -22.24 -33.07 39.76
C TRP A 113 -23.54 -32.39 40.19
N GLN A 114 -23.43 -31.37 41.04
CA GLN A 114 -24.55 -30.48 41.33
C GLN A 114 -24.65 -29.43 40.23
N PHE A 115 -25.88 -29.08 39.83
CA PHE A 115 -26.12 -27.92 38.97
C PHE A 115 -25.77 -26.66 39.77
N ASP A 116 -24.50 -26.25 39.69
CA ASP A 116 -23.96 -25.10 40.40
C ASP A 116 -23.89 -23.86 39.49
N ASN A 117 -23.51 -22.72 40.06
CA ASN A 117 -23.41 -21.47 39.29
C ASN A 117 -22.38 -21.57 38.15
N ALA A 118 -21.28 -22.30 38.33
CA ALA A 118 -20.24 -22.46 37.32
C ALA A 118 -20.72 -23.27 36.10
N TRP A 119 -21.53 -24.31 36.33
CA TRP A 119 -22.13 -25.09 35.26
C TRP A 119 -23.20 -24.31 34.50
N GLN A 120 -24.03 -23.53 35.20
CA GLN A 120 -25.01 -22.65 34.57
C GLN A 120 -24.33 -21.59 33.68
N GLU A 121 -23.23 -21.00 34.14
CA GLU A 121 -22.42 -20.06 33.35
C GLU A 121 -21.80 -20.73 32.11
N MET A 122 -21.26 -21.95 32.25
CA MET A 122 -20.73 -22.73 31.12
C MET A 122 -21.79 -22.98 30.04
N LEU A 123 -22.99 -23.42 30.44
CA LEU A 123 -24.09 -23.71 29.52
C LEU A 123 -24.59 -22.44 28.82
N ASN A 124 -24.70 -21.34 29.58
CA ASN A 124 -25.04 -20.03 29.01
C ASN A 124 -24.02 -19.60 27.96
N HIS A 125 -22.72 -19.72 28.25
CA HIS A 125 -21.66 -19.40 27.29
C HIS A 125 -21.72 -20.29 26.05
N ALA A 126 -21.90 -21.59 26.21
CA ALA A 126 -22.01 -22.53 25.09
C ALA A 126 -23.25 -22.23 24.22
N THR A 127 -24.38 -21.87 24.84
CA THR A 127 -25.62 -21.48 24.16
C THR A 127 -25.45 -20.19 23.36
N ILE A 128 -24.84 -19.16 23.96
CA ILE A 128 -24.52 -17.90 23.26
C ILE A 128 -23.62 -18.20 22.05
N LYS A 129 -22.59 -19.03 22.23
CA LYS A 129 -21.66 -19.40 21.16
C LYS A 129 -22.34 -20.13 20.00
N VAL A 130 -23.29 -21.03 20.27
CA VAL A 130 -24.08 -21.69 19.22
C VAL A 130 -24.97 -20.68 18.50
N MET A 131 -25.62 -19.78 19.23
CA MET A 131 -26.46 -18.73 18.65
C MET A 131 -25.66 -17.78 17.74
N ASP A 132 -24.49 -17.32 18.20
CA ASP A 132 -23.59 -16.47 17.42
C ASP A 132 -23.07 -17.18 16.17
N ALA A 133 -22.71 -18.46 16.29
CA ALA A 133 -22.27 -19.26 15.15
C ALA A 133 -23.39 -19.50 14.13
N GLU A 134 -24.63 -19.74 14.56
CA GLU A 134 -25.79 -19.87 13.67
C GLU A 134 -26.10 -18.54 12.97
N LYS A 135 -25.99 -17.40 13.68
CA LYS A 135 -26.11 -16.08 13.07
C LYS A 135 -25.06 -15.84 11.99
N GLN A 136 -23.78 -16.11 12.29
CA GLN A 136 -22.69 -15.94 11.33
C GLN A 136 -22.86 -16.84 10.10
N LYS A 137 -23.35 -18.08 10.31
CA LYS A 137 -23.69 -19.01 9.23
C LYS A 137 -24.84 -18.49 8.37
N ALA A 138 -25.89 -17.92 8.97
CA ALA A 138 -27.00 -17.32 8.22
C ALA A 138 -26.55 -16.13 7.38
N GLU A 139 -25.76 -15.22 7.96
CA GLU A 139 -25.22 -14.03 7.28
C GLU A 139 -24.30 -14.41 6.11
N SER A 140 -23.35 -15.32 6.34
CA SER A 140 -22.44 -15.80 5.29
C SER A 140 -23.16 -16.60 4.20
N GLY A 141 -24.23 -17.33 4.54
CA GLY A 141 -25.10 -18.01 3.58
C GLY A 141 -25.85 -17.04 2.69
N ALA A 142 -26.40 -15.96 3.25
CA ALA A 142 -27.06 -14.91 2.49
C ALA A 142 -26.08 -14.16 1.56
N GLU A 143 -24.86 -13.87 2.05
CA GLU A 143 -23.79 -13.25 1.24
C GLU A 143 -23.41 -14.15 0.06
N HIS A 144 -23.17 -15.44 0.32
CA HIS A 144 -22.88 -16.44 -0.72
C HIS A 144 -23.98 -16.49 -1.78
N GLN A 145 -25.26 -16.57 -1.37
CA GLN A 145 -26.37 -16.60 -2.32
C GLN A 145 -26.44 -15.33 -3.17
N LYS A 146 -26.18 -14.16 -2.58
CA LYS A 146 -26.12 -12.89 -3.30
C LYS A 146 -25.00 -12.90 -4.35
N LYS A 147 -23.79 -13.32 -3.97
CA LYS A 147 -22.64 -13.40 -4.89
C LYS A 147 -22.86 -14.44 -6.00
N ALA A 148 -23.48 -15.57 -5.68
CA ALA A 148 -23.82 -16.60 -6.66
C ALA A 148 -24.79 -16.08 -7.74
N LYS A 149 -25.81 -15.29 -7.37
CA LYS A 149 -26.72 -14.66 -8.33
C LYS A 149 -25.98 -13.71 -9.28
N VAL A 150 -25.08 -12.88 -8.76
CA VAL A 150 -24.26 -11.96 -9.58
C VAL A 150 -23.38 -12.74 -10.55
N PHE A 151 -22.77 -13.83 -10.11
CA PHE A 151 -21.97 -14.71 -10.97
C PHE A 151 -22.83 -15.36 -12.06
N GLU A 152 -23.99 -15.91 -11.73
CA GLU A 152 -24.93 -16.52 -12.70
C GLU A 152 -25.40 -15.51 -13.76
N GLU A 153 -25.75 -14.29 -13.35
CA GLU A 153 -26.14 -13.21 -14.27
C GLU A 153 -24.98 -12.81 -15.20
N ALA A 154 -23.77 -12.73 -14.67
CA ALA A 154 -22.57 -12.40 -15.45
C ALA A 154 -22.24 -13.51 -16.47
N GLU A 155 -22.28 -14.78 -16.07
CA GLU A 155 -22.08 -15.94 -16.95
C GLU A 155 -23.12 -15.97 -18.08
N LYS A 156 -24.40 -15.78 -17.74
CA LYS A 156 -25.46 -15.70 -18.74
C LYS A 156 -25.21 -14.56 -19.74
N LYS A 157 -24.68 -13.43 -19.27
CA LYS A 157 -24.32 -12.31 -20.14
C LYS A 157 -23.17 -12.65 -21.08
N VAL A 158 -22.15 -13.35 -20.58
CA VAL A 158 -21.02 -13.85 -21.40
C VAL A 158 -21.54 -14.77 -22.50
N GLN A 159 -22.36 -15.77 -22.17
CA GLN A 159 -22.94 -16.71 -23.13
C GLN A 159 -23.74 -16.00 -24.23
N GLN A 160 -24.62 -15.05 -23.85
CA GLN A 160 -25.40 -14.26 -24.82
C GLN A 160 -24.51 -13.45 -25.77
N LEU A 161 -23.41 -12.87 -25.27
CA LEU A 161 -22.49 -12.08 -26.09
C LEU A 161 -21.62 -12.97 -26.97
N GLU A 162 -21.26 -14.15 -26.49
CA GLU A 162 -20.50 -15.15 -27.24
C GLU A 162 -21.29 -15.63 -28.47
N GLU A 163 -22.56 -15.99 -28.27
CA GLU A 163 -23.46 -16.40 -29.36
C GLU A 163 -23.66 -15.27 -30.37
N ARG A 164 -23.91 -14.04 -29.88
CA ARG A 164 -24.20 -12.88 -30.73
C ARG A 164 -23.01 -12.42 -31.56
N TYR A 165 -21.79 -12.51 -31.02
CA TYR A 165 -20.58 -11.94 -31.64
C TYR A 165 -19.49 -12.97 -31.99
N HIS A 166 -19.84 -14.27 -32.02
CA HIS A 166 -18.92 -15.39 -32.21
C HIS A 166 -17.81 -15.16 -33.26
N ARG A 167 -18.16 -14.78 -34.49
CA ARG A 167 -17.18 -14.53 -35.57
C ARG A 167 -16.25 -13.35 -35.27
N SER A 168 -16.77 -12.29 -34.64
CA SER A 168 -15.96 -11.11 -34.30
C SER A 168 -15.00 -11.44 -33.17
N ILE A 169 -15.45 -12.20 -32.17
CA ILE A 169 -14.63 -12.70 -31.07
C ILE A 169 -13.46 -13.53 -31.62
N GLN A 170 -13.75 -14.57 -32.42
CA GLN A 170 -12.72 -15.43 -33.02
C GLN A 170 -11.69 -14.63 -33.83
N LYS A 171 -12.14 -13.71 -34.68
CA LYS A 171 -11.25 -12.90 -35.51
C LYS A 171 -10.42 -11.90 -34.70
N SER A 172 -10.99 -11.35 -33.63
CA SER A 172 -10.33 -10.38 -32.75
C SER A 172 -9.45 -11.01 -31.66
N ARG A 173 -9.56 -12.32 -31.43
CA ARG A 173 -8.85 -13.03 -30.36
C ARG A 173 -7.34 -12.74 -30.30
N PRO A 174 -6.57 -12.76 -31.42
CA PRO A 174 -5.14 -12.44 -31.36
C PRO A 174 -4.83 -11.03 -30.83
N TYR A 175 -5.75 -10.07 -31.01
CA TYR A 175 -5.57 -8.72 -30.45
C TYR A 175 -5.79 -8.70 -28.94
N PHE A 176 -6.80 -9.41 -28.44
CA PHE A 176 -7.08 -9.46 -27.00
C PHE A 176 -6.03 -10.28 -26.25
N ASP A 177 -5.55 -11.38 -26.83
CA ASP A 177 -4.44 -12.16 -26.26
C ASP A 177 -3.15 -11.32 -26.18
N GLU A 178 -2.81 -10.60 -27.25
CA GLU A 178 -1.65 -9.69 -27.26
C GLU A 178 -1.82 -8.54 -26.25
N LYS A 179 -3.04 -7.97 -26.16
CA LYS A 179 -3.35 -6.91 -25.19
C LYS A 179 -3.17 -7.41 -23.77
N GLN A 180 -3.63 -8.61 -23.47
CA GLN A 180 -3.48 -9.22 -22.15
C GLN A 180 -1.99 -9.44 -21.82
N LEU A 181 -1.22 -10.02 -22.74
CA LEU A 181 0.22 -10.21 -22.56
C LEU A 181 0.96 -8.88 -22.29
N CYS A 182 0.66 -7.85 -23.08
CA CYS A 182 1.24 -6.52 -22.87
C CYS A 182 0.87 -5.94 -21.50
N GLN A 183 -0.39 -6.11 -21.08
CA GLN A 183 -0.87 -5.65 -19.78
C GLN A 183 -0.15 -6.37 -18.63
N GLU A 184 -0.03 -7.69 -18.70
CA GLU A 184 0.69 -8.51 -17.70
C GLU A 184 2.16 -8.10 -17.59
N GLN A 185 2.84 -7.87 -18.71
CA GLN A 185 4.23 -7.40 -18.72
C GLN A 185 4.38 -6.01 -18.07
N LEU A 186 3.48 -5.08 -18.38
CA LEU A 186 3.47 -3.74 -17.80
C LEU A 186 3.16 -3.77 -16.30
N GLU A 187 2.20 -4.60 -15.88
CA GLU A 187 1.85 -4.78 -14.47
C GLU A 187 3.01 -5.41 -13.68
N ALA A 188 3.68 -6.42 -14.23
CA ALA A 188 4.86 -7.01 -13.62
C ALA A 188 6.00 -5.99 -13.44
N GLN A 189 6.28 -5.18 -14.46
CA GLN A 189 7.30 -4.14 -14.35
C GLN A 189 6.90 -3.02 -13.37
N LYS A 190 5.62 -2.64 -13.35
CA LYS A 190 5.10 -1.69 -12.35
C LYS A 190 5.25 -2.24 -10.93
N GLY A 191 4.97 -3.53 -10.72
CA GLY A 191 5.21 -4.20 -9.45
C GLY A 191 6.68 -4.20 -9.04
N ARG A 192 7.60 -4.45 -9.98
CA ARG A 192 9.06 -4.35 -9.74
C ARG A 192 9.47 -2.94 -9.33
N ILE A 193 8.97 -1.91 -10.04
CA ILE A 193 9.23 -0.50 -9.70
C ILE A 193 8.77 -0.19 -8.28
N GLN A 194 7.54 -0.58 -7.90
CA GLN A 194 7.02 -0.38 -6.55
C GLN A 194 7.85 -1.09 -5.47
N GLN A 195 8.32 -2.30 -5.74
CA GLN A 195 9.20 -3.03 -4.83
C GLN A 195 10.55 -2.33 -4.65
N LEU A 196 11.16 -1.84 -5.74
CA LEU A 196 12.41 -1.09 -5.69
C LEU A 196 12.25 0.23 -4.92
N GLU A 197 11.17 0.98 -5.17
CA GLU A 197 10.84 2.19 -4.41
C GLU A 197 10.71 1.91 -2.91
N GLN A 198 10.03 0.81 -2.54
CA GLN A 198 9.91 0.40 -1.14
C GLN A 198 11.27 0.01 -0.52
N GLN A 199 12.12 -0.70 -1.27
CA GLN A 199 13.46 -1.07 -0.80
C GLN A 199 14.36 0.15 -0.63
N ILE A 200 14.33 1.11 -1.56
CA ILE A 200 15.05 2.39 -1.43
C ILE A 200 14.58 3.13 -0.18
N GLN A 201 13.28 3.19 0.06
CA GLN A 201 12.75 3.84 1.26
C GLN A 201 13.21 3.15 2.54
N SER A 202 13.27 1.81 2.54
CA SER A 202 13.82 1.02 3.65
C SER A 202 15.30 1.32 3.87
N ALA A 203 16.12 1.34 2.81
CA ALA A 203 17.55 1.64 2.89
C ALA A 203 17.82 3.07 3.37
N LYS A 204 17.04 4.05 2.89
CA LYS A 204 17.08 5.45 3.39
C LYS A 204 16.72 5.56 4.87
N THR A 205 15.77 4.73 5.33
CA THR A 205 15.41 4.66 6.76
C THR A 205 16.54 4.04 7.59
N ALA A 206 17.21 3.00 7.08
CA ALA A 206 18.38 2.39 7.72
C ALA A 206 19.54 3.39 7.81
N TYR A 207 19.85 4.09 6.72
CA TYR A 207 20.85 5.17 6.67
C TYR A 207 20.56 6.26 7.72
N SER A 208 19.31 6.73 7.77
CA SER A 208 18.89 7.76 8.74
C SER A 208 18.98 7.27 10.18
N THR A 209 18.71 5.99 10.43
CA THR A 209 18.82 5.36 11.75
C THR A 209 20.28 5.28 12.19
N ALA A 210 21.19 4.84 11.31
CA ALA A 210 22.62 4.77 11.60
C ALA A 210 23.21 6.15 11.93
N LEU A 211 22.82 7.20 11.19
CA LEU A 211 23.20 8.58 11.49
C LEU A 211 22.75 9.03 12.89
N ARG A 212 21.48 8.79 13.25
CA ARG A 212 20.97 9.13 14.58
C ARG A 212 21.68 8.36 15.69
N ASN A 213 22.06 7.11 15.44
CA ASN A 213 22.82 6.30 16.39
C ASN A 213 24.23 6.87 16.58
N LEU A 214 24.90 7.31 15.50
CA LEU A 214 26.20 7.98 15.58
C LEU A 214 26.11 9.30 16.35
N GLU A 215 25.08 10.12 16.10
CA GLU A 215 24.81 11.34 16.87
C GLU A 215 24.65 11.03 18.36
N LYS A 216 23.85 10.03 18.71
CA LYS A 216 23.65 9.60 20.10
C LYS A 216 24.95 9.10 20.76
N ILE A 217 25.73 8.28 20.07
CA ILE A 217 27.03 7.81 20.58
C ILE A 217 27.97 8.99 20.79
N SER A 218 27.99 9.95 19.87
CA SER A 218 28.77 11.18 20.00
C SER A 218 28.36 11.98 21.23
N GLU A 219 27.06 12.21 21.44
CA GLU A 219 26.53 12.89 22.64
C GLU A 219 26.90 12.17 23.94
N GLU A 220 26.78 10.84 23.99
CA GLU A 220 27.19 10.02 25.15
C GLU A 220 28.68 10.20 25.49
N ILE A 221 29.56 10.13 24.48
CA ILE A 221 31.00 10.32 24.66
C ILE A 221 31.30 11.75 25.14
N HIS A 222 30.60 12.75 24.60
CA HIS A 222 30.75 14.14 25.04
C HIS A 222 30.26 14.36 26.46
N GLN A 223 29.14 13.75 26.88
CA GLN A 223 28.64 13.81 28.25
C GLN A 223 29.60 13.15 29.24
N GLN A 224 30.12 11.96 28.93
CA GLN A 224 31.13 11.29 29.76
C GLN A 224 32.41 12.12 29.92
N ARG A 225 32.84 12.80 28.85
CA ARG A 225 34.00 13.72 28.89
C ARG A 225 33.68 15.05 29.60
N GLY A 226 32.44 15.53 29.49
CA GLY A 226 31.94 16.72 30.17
C GLY A 226 31.84 16.55 31.70
N ASP A 227 31.49 15.34 32.17
CA ASP A 227 31.57 14.98 33.60
C ASP A 227 33.03 14.92 34.09
N LEU A 228 33.98 14.53 33.23
CA LEU A 228 35.42 14.63 33.50
C LEU A 228 35.96 16.07 33.39
N SER A 229 35.26 16.98 32.72
CA SER A 229 35.71 18.37 32.48
C SER A 229 35.21 19.39 33.50
N GLN A 230 34.65 18.96 34.65
CA GLN A 230 34.68 19.78 35.87
C GLN A 230 36.09 19.83 36.50
N ALA A 231 37.07 19.09 35.97
CA ALA A 231 38.46 19.50 36.06
C ALA A 231 38.75 20.47 34.90
N ALA A 232 38.59 21.78 35.18
CA ALA A 232 38.96 22.85 34.27
C ALA A 232 40.37 22.63 33.68
N PRO A 233 40.61 22.90 32.38
CA PRO A 233 41.97 23.18 31.94
C PRO A 233 42.40 24.48 32.62
N SER A 234 43.19 24.37 33.70
CA SER A 234 43.95 25.48 34.27
C SER A 234 44.98 25.94 33.24
N GLY A 235 44.61 26.95 32.47
CA GLY A 235 45.50 27.64 31.53
C GLY A 235 44.86 28.96 31.09
N PRO A 236 45.55 30.11 31.19
CA PRO A 236 45.00 31.39 30.75
C PRO A 236 44.62 31.32 29.26
N ARG A 237 43.37 31.64 28.94
CA ARG A 237 42.93 31.78 27.55
C ARG A 237 43.57 33.03 26.97
N GLU A 238 44.32 32.86 25.88
CA GLU A 238 44.87 34.00 25.14
C GLU A 238 43.74 34.80 24.47
N PRO A 239 43.81 36.15 24.46
CA PRO A 239 42.82 37.01 23.82
C PRO A 239 42.67 36.71 22.33
N GLY A 240 41.42 36.49 21.89
CA GLY A 240 41.07 36.29 20.48
C GLY A 240 41.34 37.53 19.64
N VAL A 241 41.89 37.32 18.44
CA VAL A 241 42.19 38.35 17.45
C VAL A 241 40.97 38.62 16.55
N GLY A 242 40.56 39.89 16.48
CA GLY A 242 39.62 40.39 15.47
C GLY A 242 38.70 41.51 15.95
N ALA A 243 39.15 42.77 15.89
CA ALA A 243 38.27 43.95 15.86
C ALA A 243 39.03 45.25 15.52
N GLU A 244 39.42 45.45 14.25
CA GLU A 244 39.63 46.81 13.71
C GLU A 244 38.96 46.93 12.32
N LEU A 245 37.76 47.53 12.25
CA LEU A 245 37.45 48.94 11.97
C LEU A 245 36.92 49.16 10.54
N THR A 246 35.59 49.25 10.45
CA THR A 246 34.85 49.80 9.31
C THR A 246 34.74 51.32 9.47
N ASN A 247 35.23 52.12 8.51
CA ASN A 247 34.55 53.32 7.99
C ASN A 247 35.42 54.11 7.00
N ILE A 248 35.01 54.15 5.73
CA ILE A 248 35.35 55.22 4.80
C ILE A 248 34.07 55.60 4.03
N VAL A 249 33.71 56.87 4.09
CA VAL A 249 32.82 57.61 3.15
C VAL A 249 33.39 59.04 3.07
N PRO A 250 33.03 59.93 2.12
CA PRO A 250 32.29 59.78 0.84
C PRO A 250 32.94 60.57 -0.34
N ALA A 251 32.44 60.41 -1.58
CA ALA A 251 32.52 61.44 -2.61
C ALA A 251 31.32 61.39 -3.58
N ALA A 252 30.65 62.54 -3.73
CA ALA A 252 29.58 62.86 -4.68
C ALA A 252 30.13 62.93 -6.13
N SER A 253 29.41 63.05 -7.25
CA SER A 253 28.05 63.45 -7.66
C SER A 253 27.93 62.98 -9.13
N SER A 254 26.77 62.58 -9.68
CA SER A 254 25.88 63.42 -10.54
C SER A 254 24.88 62.46 -11.23
N ALA A 255 23.58 62.59 -10.97
CA ALA A 255 22.57 63.28 -11.79
C ALA A 255 22.10 62.50 -13.04
N ALA A 256 20.83 62.02 -13.04
CA ALA A 256 19.76 62.48 -13.94
C ALA A 256 18.61 61.44 -14.13
N THR A 257 17.45 61.80 -13.57
CA THR A 257 16.08 61.79 -14.15
C THR A 257 15.34 60.52 -14.63
N ASN A 258 14.05 60.55 -14.26
CA ASN A 258 12.82 60.01 -14.87
C ASN A 258 12.44 58.55 -14.55
N ASN A 259 11.47 58.26 -13.66
CA ASN A 259 10.03 58.60 -13.57
C ASN A 259 9.13 57.60 -14.34
N GLY A 260 8.23 56.94 -13.60
CA GLY A 260 6.93 56.47 -14.13
C GLY A 260 6.64 54.97 -14.10
N GLY A 261 5.65 54.59 -13.28
CA GLY A 261 4.69 53.53 -13.66
C GLY A 261 4.71 52.26 -12.81
N GLY A 262 4.04 52.28 -11.66
CA GLY A 262 3.61 51.05 -11.00
C GLY A 262 2.50 50.35 -11.79
N HIS A 263 2.36 49.04 -11.63
CA HIS A 263 1.08 48.33 -11.67
C HIS A 263 1.17 47.07 -10.79
N HIS A 264 0.26 47.04 -9.83
CA HIS A 264 0.03 46.02 -8.82
C HIS A 264 -0.85 44.92 -9.43
N TYR A 265 -0.42 43.66 -9.38
CA TYR A 265 -1.26 42.51 -9.74
C TYR A 265 -1.55 41.68 -8.48
N HIS A 266 -2.83 41.64 -8.10
CA HIS A 266 -3.40 40.71 -7.12
C HIS A 266 -4.30 39.69 -7.87
N PRO A 267 -4.35 38.42 -7.45
CA PRO A 267 -5.04 37.36 -8.18
C PRO A 267 -6.52 37.23 -7.78
N HIS A 268 -7.41 37.09 -8.77
CA HIS A 268 -8.81 36.76 -8.58
C HIS A 268 -9.00 35.27 -8.27
N HIS A 269 -9.52 34.98 -7.07
CA HIS A 269 -10.16 33.72 -6.70
C HIS A 269 -11.58 33.69 -7.29
N ASN A 270 -11.95 32.61 -7.99
CA ASN A 270 -13.33 32.36 -8.41
C ASN A 270 -13.90 31.19 -7.61
N HIS A 271 -14.86 31.49 -6.74
CA HIS A 271 -15.61 30.54 -5.92
C HIS A 271 -16.85 30.12 -6.71
N HIS A 272 -16.97 28.84 -7.07
CA HIS A 272 -18.21 28.28 -7.63
C HIS A 272 -18.92 27.44 -6.57
N GLN A 273 -20.06 27.97 -6.15
CA GLN A 273 -20.98 27.37 -5.20
C GLN A 273 -21.96 26.47 -5.96
N HIS A 274 -22.09 25.20 -5.55
CA HIS A 274 -23.17 24.33 -6.01
C HIS A 274 -24.12 24.03 -4.85
N HIS A 275 -25.36 24.44 -5.05
CA HIS A 275 -26.48 24.24 -4.16
C HIS A 275 -26.87 22.77 -4.08
N HIS A 276 -27.09 22.31 -2.85
CA HIS A 276 -27.93 21.15 -2.54
C HIS A 276 -29.36 21.36 -3.05
N HIS A 277 -29.93 20.30 -3.63
CA HIS A 277 -31.38 20.09 -3.63
C HIS A 277 -31.65 18.72 -3.02
N HIS A 278 -32.37 18.75 -1.89
CA HIS A 278 -33.05 17.65 -1.25
C HIS A 278 -34.51 17.71 -1.72
N HIS A 279 -35.09 16.62 -2.20
CA HIS A 279 -36.54 16.41 -2.13
C HIS A 279 -36.88 14.91 -2.15
N HIS A 280 -37.61 14.53 -1.10
CA HIS A 280 -38.55 13.42 -0.89
C HIS A 280 -38.25 12.01 -1.44
#